data_AF-A0A6B9HT10-F1
#
_entry.id   AF-A0A6B9HT10-F1
#
_cell.length_a   1.000
_cell.length_b   1.000
_cell.length_c   1.000
_cell.angle_alpha   90.00
_cell.angle_beta   90.00
_cell.angle_gamma   90.00
#
_symmetry.space_group_name_H-M   'P 1'
#
loop_
_entity.id
_entity.type
_entity.pdbx_description
1 polymer ?
#
loop_
_entity_poly.entity_id
_entity_poly.type
_entity_poly.pdbx_seq_one_letter_code
_entity_poly.pdbx_strand_id
1 'polypeptide(L)'
;MFKNKFIKLLTAATFAVVGIGTINTMSHTSTVQASTFHYIRKDHKLVTLGYGQNLPLRLYRNGKHVYYNDDPKDEGNLTDENDLDPLKTHGWKYINGTKYYKIYNYFSDASAYIAAKYFTKKYNDLSYEQIYTVTKAFSPRNGDMQASKTNLMLHPGAAIEVDMYSKDNDIVSIGAPLDDNKHGLTGFIDDGSSHASAWLKITQSQFRNNCRKAAPSTKFVFNDEGDYETNASLARGGIYHKGHFYKVYTR
;
A
#
# COMPACT_ATOMS: atom_id res chain seq x y z
N MET A 1 -26.76 9.95 -44.34
CA MET A 1 -28.22 9.72 -44.49
C MET A 1 -28.49 8.22 -44.35
N PHE A 2 -28.96 7.81 -43.18
CA PHE A 2 -29.34 6.43 -42.88
C PHE A 2 -30.70 6.09 -43.54
N LYS A 3 -30.81 4.94 -44.20
CA LYS A 3 -32.08 4.42 -44.76
C LYS A 3 -32.39 3.02 -44.23
N ASN A 4 -33.57 2.94 -43.60
CA ASN A 4 -34.56 1.86 -43.42
C ASN A 4 -34.11 0.42 -43.15
N LYS A 5 -34.46 -0.25 -42.02
CA LYS A 5 -35.77 -0.63 -41.42
C LYS A 5 -36.44 -1.89 -42.03
N PHE A 6 -36.45 -2.94 -41.17
CA PHE A 6 -37.44 -4.02 -40.96
C PHE A 6 -37.65 -5.12 -42.02
N ILE A 7 -37.46 -6.40 -41.62
CA ILE A 7 -38.53 -7.39 -41.33
C ILE A 7 -37.95 -8.79 -40.94
N LYS A 8 -38.43 -9.29 -39.78
CA LYS A 8 -38.67 -10.69 -39.31
C LYS A 8 -37.53 -11.73 -39.26
N LEU A 9 -37.30 -12.31 -38.07
CA LEU A 9 -38.08 -13.46 -37.59
C LEU A 9 -37.93 -13.65 -36.07
N LEU A 10 -39.06 -13.74 -35.39
CA LEU A 10 -39.23 -14.01 -33.96
C LEU A 10 -39.48 -15.52 -33.83
N THR A 11 -38.73 -16.23 -32.98
CA THR A 11 -39.13 -17.57 -32.54
C THR A 11 -39.44 -17.50 -31.05
N ALA A 12 -40.73 -17.60 -30.76
CA ALA A 12 -41.28 -17.74 -29.42
C ALA A 12 -41.26 -19.22 -28.99
N ALA A 13 -41.01 -19.48 -27.71
CA ALA A 13 -41.46 -20.69 -27.06
C ALA A 13 -41.72 -20.43 -25.57
N THR A 14 -43.02 -20.24 -25.28
CA THR A 14 -43.79 -20.76 -24.13
C THR A 14 -43.39 -20.43 -22.69
N PHE A 15 -44.22 -19.55 -22.11
CA PHE A 15 -44.50 -19.42 -20.69
C PHE A 15 -45.17 -20.69 -20.14
N ALA A 16 -44.70 -21.17 -18.99
CA ALA A 16 -45.41 -22.11 -18.14
C ALA A 16 -45.83 -21.42 -16.84
N VAL A 17 -47.14 -21.14 -16.77
CA VAL A 17 -48.04 -21.22 -15.62
C VAL A 17 -47.61 -20.54 -14.31
N VAL A 18 -48.28 -19.41 -14.03
CA VAL A 18 -48.41 -18.79 -12.71
C VAL A 18 -49.41 -19.62 -11.90
N GLY A 19 -48.91 -20.39 -10.93
CA GLY A 19 -49.73 -20.95 -9.85
C GLY A 19 -49.61 -20.04 -8.63
N ILE A 20 -50.66 -19.26 -8.35
CA ILE A 20 -50.82 -18.56 -7.07
C ILE A 20 -51.15 -19.62 -6.02
N GLY A 21 -50.32 -19.73 -4.99
CA GLY A 21 -50.52 -20.65 -3.89
C GLY A 21 -49.74 -20.25 -2.66
N THR A 22 -50.40 -19.48 -1.79
CA THR A 22 -50.18 -19.32 -0.35
C THR A 22 -48.85 -18.74 0.15
N ILE A 23 -49.02 -17.59 0.81
CA ILE A 23 -48.09 -16.89 1.68
C ILE A 23 -47.58 -17.88 2.74
N ASN A 24 -46.27 -18.12 2.79
CA ASN A 24 -45.63 -18.68 3.98
C ASN A 24 -44.23 -18.04 4.13
N THR A 25 -44.16 -17.20 5.18
CA THR A 25 -43.01 -16.93 6.04
C THR A 25 -41.63 -16.77 5.40
N MET A 26 -41.15 -15.52 5.48
CA MET A 26 -39.77 -15.13 5.32
C MET A 26 -38.80 -16.09 6.04
N SER A 27 -37.93 -16.71 5.27
CA SER A 27 -36.64 -17.19 5.75
C SER A 27 -35.59 -16.61 4.80
N HIS A 28 -34.95 -15.51 5.22
CA HIS A 28 -33.74 -15.00 4.59
C HIS A 28 -32.62 -16.03 4.79
N THR A 29 -32.65 -17.13 4.04
CA THR A 29 -31.47 -17.95 3.83
C THR A 29 -30.67 -17.26 2.72
N SER A 30 -29.74 -16.40 3.12
CA SER A 30 -28.68 -15.92 2.23
C SER A 30 -27.89 -17.14 1.75
N THR A 31 -28.26 -17.67 0.59
CA THR A 31 -27.49 -18.70 -0.09
C THR A 31 -26.17 -18.07 -0.52
N VAL A 32 -25.14 -18.25 0.32
CA VAL A 32 -23.79 -17.81 0.05
C VAL A 32 -23.33 -18.50 -1.23
N GLN A 33 -23.19 -17.74 -2.30
CA GLN A 33 -22.63 -18.22 -3.56
C GLN A 33 -21.22 -18.76 -3.26
N ALA A 34 -21.01 -20.06 -3.48
CA ALA A 34 -19.73 -20.72 -3.23
C ALA A 34 -18.65 -20.04 -4.08
N SER A 35 -17.77 -19.28 -3.45
CA SER A 35 -16.66 -18.65 -4.14
C SER A 35 -15.44 -19.56 -4.13
N THR A 36 -14.94 -19.84 -5.33
CA THR A 36 -13.72 -20.62 -5.51
C THR A 36 -12.52 -19.80 -5.04
N PHE A 37 -11.58 -20.45 -4.35
CA PHE A 37 -10.31 -19.84 -3.98
C PHE A 37 -9.34 -19.91 -5.17
N HIS A 38 -8.71 -18.78 -5.47
CA HIS A 38 -7.77 -18.63 -6.58
C HIS A 38 -6.37 -18.36 -6.03
N TYR A 39 -5.43 -19.27 -6.30
CA TYR A 39 -4.03 -19.04 -5.98
C TYR A 39 -3.43 -17.95 -6.87
N ILE A 40 -2.57 -17.09 -6.30
CA ILE A 40 -1.83 -16.09 -7.09
C ILE A 40 -0.74 -16.78 -7.91
N ARG A 41 -0.04 -17.74 -7.29
CA ARG A 41 1.03 -18.50 -7.93
C ARG A 41 0.61 -19.95 -8.16
N LYS A 42 0.98 -20.50 -9.31
CA LYS A 42 0.72 -21.92 -9.65
C LYS A 42 1.44 -22.91 -8.73
N ASP A 43 2.56 -22.51 -8.14
CA ASP A 43 3.32 -23.32 -7.18
C ASP A 43 2.83 -23.17 -5.73
N HIS A 44 1.71 -22.47 -5.53
CA HIS A 44 1.06 -22.23 -4.25
C HIS A 44 1.96 -21.56 -3.19
N LYS A 45 3.10 -20.98 -3.56
CA LYS A 45 3.93 -20.24 -2.60
C LYS A 45 3.26 -18.94 -2.16
N LEU A 46 3.63 -18.49 -0.97
CA LEU A 46 3.17 -17.22 -0.43
C LEU A 46 3.62 -16.04 -1.30
N VAL A 47 2.77 -15.02 -1.34
CA VAL A 47 3.03 -13.72 -1.92
C VAL A 47 2.86 -12.69 -0.82
N THR A 48 3.85 -11.82 -0.68
CA THR A 48 3.78 -10.68 0.22
C THR A 48 2.78 -9.66 -0.34
N LEU A 49 1.80 -9.29 0.47
CA LEU A 49 0.89 -8.19 0.17
C LEU A 49 1.55 -6.88 0.57
N GLY A 50 2.13 -6.78 1.76
CA GLY A 50 2.73 -5.56 2.30
C GLY A 50 2.37 -5.39 3.77
N TYR A 51 2.73 -4.25 4.35
CA TYR A 51 2.30 -3.89 5.71
C TYR A 51 0.84 -3.45 5.69
N GLY A 52 0.09 -3.84 6.72
CA GLY A 52 -1.31 -3.48 6.83
C GLY A 52 -1.66 -3.23 8.27
N GLN A 53 -1.62 -1.97 8.70
CA GLN A 53 -2.05 -1.56 10.04
C GLN A 53 -3.49 -1.07 10.01
N ASN A 54 -4.29 -1.52 10.98
CA ASN A 54 -5.65 -1.05 11.17
C ASN A 54 -6.51 -1.22 9.88
N LEU A 55 -6.39 -2.41 9.27
CA LEU A 55 -7.16 -2.84 8.11
C LEU A 55 -8.31 -3.75 8.55
N PRO A 56 -9.54 -3.57 8.02
CA PRO A 56 -10.68 -4.42 8.38
C PRO A 56 -10.48 -5.89 8.00
N LEU A 57 -10.53 -6.75 9.02
CA LEU A 57 -10.54 -8.19 8.91
C LEU A 57 -11.97 -8.69 8.79
N ARG A 58 -12.17 -9.63 7.86
CA ARG A 58 -13.39 -10.40 7.75
C ARG A 58 -13.09 -11.83 8.21
N LEU A 59 -13.58 -12.18 9.40
CA LEU A 59 -13.24 -13.44 10.06
C LEU A 59 -14.25 -14.52 9.74
N TYR A 60 -13.75 -15.74 9.53
CA TYR A 60 -14.57 -16.90 9.30
C TYR A 60 -14.13 -18.08 10.15
N ARG A 61 -15.03 -18.61 10.98
CA ARG A 61 -14.88 -19.87 11.72
C ARG A 61 -15.84 -20.90 11.14
N ASN A 62 -15.33 -22.07 10.73
CA ASN A 62 -16.11 -23.14 10.11
C ASN A 62 -17.02 -22.66 8.95
N GLY A 63 -16.52 -21.72 8.14
CA GLY A 63 -17.24 -21.15 7.00
C GLY A 63 -18.30 -20.09 7.34
N LYS A 64 -18.54 -19.80 8.62
CA LYS A 64 -19.47 -18.75 9.06
C LYS A 64 -18.72 -17.47 9.38
N HIS A 65 -19.29 -16.33 8.96
CA HIS A 65 -18.76 -15.02 9.31
C HIS A 65 -18.94 -14.79 10.81
N VAL A 66 -17.90 -14.32 11.48
CA VAL A 66 -17.89 -14.02 12.92
C VAL A 66 -17.22 -12.67 13.16
N TYR A 67 -17.51 -12.07 14.31
CA TYR A 67 -16.77 -10.92 14.82
C TYR A 67 -15.92 -11.35 15.99
N TYR A 68 -14.79 -10.68 16.20
CA TYR A 68 -13.98 -10.87 17.40
C TYR A 68 -14.82 -10.53 18.63
N ASN A 69 -14.77 -11.38 19.67
CA ASN A 69 -15.62 -11.29 20.86
C ASN A 69 -17.14 -11.14 20.59
N ASP A 70 -17.61 -11.58 19.42
CA ASP A 70 -18.98 -11.39 18.94
C ASP A 70 -19.43 -9.91 18.87
N ASP A 71 -18.49 -8.95 18.89
CA ASP A 71 -18.75 -7.51 18.78
C ASP A 71 -18.22 -6.96 17.43
N PRO A 72 -19.08 -6.41 16.56
CA PRO A 72 -18.66 -5.84 15.29
C PRO A 72 -17.78 -4.58 15.40
N LYS A 73 -17.67 -3.98 16.58
CA LYS A 73 -16.83 -2.80 16.84
C LYS A 73 -15.51 -3.13 17.52
N ASP A 74 -15.29 -4.39 17.89
CA ASP A 74 -14.06 -4.81 18.56
C ASP A 74 -12.84 -4.59 17.66
N GLU A 75 -11.77 -4.04 18.24
CA GLU A 75 -10.51 -3.74 17.55
C GLU A 75 -9.83 -5.00 17.02
N GLY A 76 -10.10 -6.19 17.58
CA GLY A 76 -9.66 -7.48 17.06
C GLY A 76 -10.23 -7.84 15.67
N ASN A 77 -11.20 -7.06 15.16
CA ASN A 77 -11.63 -7.11 13.77
C ASN A 77 -10.75 -6.26 12.83
N LEU A 78 -9.64 -5.72 13.31
CA LEU A 78 -8.66 -4.94 12.56
C LEU A 78 -7.30 -5.65 12.60
N THR A 79 -6.43 -5.34 11.64
CA THR A 79 -5.05 -5.79 11.73
C THR A 79 -4.30 -5.03 12.83
N ASP A 80 -3.45 -5.75 13.57
CA ASP A 80 -2.70 -5.20 14.71
C ASP A 80 -1.76 -4.09 14.23
N GLU A 81 -1.64 -3.05 15.04
CA GLU A 81 -0.73 -1.93 14.80
C GLU A 81 0.71 -2.31 15.18
N ASN A 82 0.90 -3.32 16.03
CA ASN A 82 2.19 -3.80 16.52
C ASN A 82 2.76 -4.97 15.71
N ASP A 83 2.00 -5.53 14.75
CA ASP A 83 2.50 -6.61 13.91
C ASP A 83 3.39 -6.02 12.80
N LEU A 84 4.71 -6.10 13.04
CA LEU A 84 5.75 -5.65 12.11
C LEU A 84 6.00 -6.65 10.97
N ASP A 85 5.29 -7.78 10.94
CA ASP A 85 5.42 -8.71 9.83
C ASP A 85 4.51 -8.33 8.66
N PRO A 86 5.04 -8.34 7.42
CA PRO A 86 4.22 -8.03 6.26
C PRO A 86 3.19 -9.14 6.04
N LEU A 87 1.96 -8.74 5.74
CA LEU A 87 0.85 -9.64 5.47
C LEU A 87 1.14 -10.47 4.22
N LYS A 88 0.92 -11.78 4.30
CA LYS A 88 1.17 -12.73 3.22
C LYS A 88 -0.10 -13.47 2.84
N THR A 89 -0.17 -13.91 1.59
CA THR A 89 -1.31 -14.69 1.09
C THR A 89 -0.89 -15.74 0.07
N HIS A 90 -1.65 -16.82 -0.03
CA HIS A 90 -1.57 -17.74 -1.16
C HIS A 90 -2.44 -17.30 -2.35
N GLY A 91 -3.47 -16.47 -2.11
CA GLY A 91 -4.58 -16.36 -3.03
C GLY A 91 -5.74 -15.49 -2.55
N TRP A 92 -6.75 -15.41 -3.39
CA TRP A 92 -7.93 -14.59 -3.18
C TRP A 92 -9.21 -15.35 -3.52
N LYS A 93 -10.35 -14.84 -3.04
CA LYS A 93 -11.68 -15.28 -3.46
C LYS A 93 -12.64 -14.11 -3.46
N TYR A 94 -13.78 -14.24 -4.14
CA TYR A 94 -14.86 -13.27 -4.03
C TYR A 94 -15.74 -13.57 -2.82
N ILE A 95 -16.18 -12.57 -2.07
CA ILE A 95 -17.17 -12.72 -1.01
C ILE A 95 -18.19 -11.61 -1.24
N ASN A 96 -19.45 -11.98 -1.51
CA ASN A 96 -20.53 -11.05 -1.84
C ASN A 96 -20.11 -10.01 -2.92
N GLY A 97 -19.52 -10.49 -4.03
CA GLY A 97 -19.07 -9.65 -5.15
C GLY A 97 -17.79 -8.84 -4.91
N THR A 98 -17.22 -8.84 -3.70
CA THR A 98 -15.96 -8.13 -3.40
C THR A 98 -14.79 -9.11 -3.38
N LYS A 99 -13.66 -8.74 -4.00
CA LYS A 99 -12.44 -9.56 -3.99
C LYS A 99 -11.71 -9.43 -2.64
N TYR A 100 -11.37 -10.55 -2.01
CA TYR A 100 -10.63 -10.62 -0.75
C TYR A 100 -9.39 -11.50 -0.87
N TYR A 101 -8.27 -11.08 -0.27
CA TYR A 101 -7.12 -11.96 -0.02
C TYR A 101 -7.30 -12.71 1.29
N LYS A 102 -6.91 -13.99 1.31
CA LYS A 102 -6.86 -14.78 2.57
C LYS A 102 -5.51 -14.53 3.23
N ILE A 103 -5.51 -14.00 4.45
CA ILE A 103 -4.26 -13.72 5.16
C ILE A 103 -3.73 -15.02 5.75
N TYR A 104 -2.46 -15.31 5.48
CA TYR A 104 -1.81 -16.52 5.94
C TYR A 104 -1.52 -16.44 7.43
N ASN A 105 -1.93 -17.49 8.16
CA ASN A 105 -1.60 -17.71 9.57
C ASN A 105 -1.87 -16.51 10.51
N TYR A 106 -2.93 -15.74 10.26
CA TYR A 106 -3.25 -14.55 11.05
C TYR A 106 -3.99 -14.88 12.36
N PHE A 107 -4.94 -15.83 12.30
CA PHE A 107 -5.57 -16.41 13.49
C PHE A 107 -5.36 -17.92 13.49
N SER A 108 -5.18 -18.49 14.68
CA SER A 108 -5.00 -19.94 14.87
C SER A 108 -6.29 -20.72 14.69
N ASP A 109 -7.44 -20.10 14.96
CA ASP A 109 -8.76 -20.73 15.01
C ASP A 109 -9.75 -20.17 13.97
N ALA A 110 -9.34 -19.17 13.18
CA ALA A 110 -10.18 -18.50 12.19
C ALA A 110 -9.45 -18.23 10.88
N SER A 111 -10.19 -18.21 9.77
CA SER A 111 -9.67 -17.66 8.51
C SER A 111 -9.89 -16.15 8.47
N ALA A 112 -8.81 -15.40 8.27
CA ALA A 112 -8.83 -13.96 8.08
C ALA A 112 -8.82 -13.56 6.61
N TYR A 113 -9.63 -12.59 6.24
CA TYR A 113 -9.69 -12.05 4.88
C TYR A 113 -9.68 -10.52 4.90
N ILE A 114 -8.95 -9.91 3.97
CA ILE A 114 -8.92 -8.45 3.78
C ILE A 114 -9.28 -8.11 2.34
N ALA A 115 -10.10 -7.07 2.15
CA ALA A 115 -10.56 -6.68 0.82
C ALA A 115 -9.36 -6.23 -0.04
N ALA A 116 -9.28 -6.73 -1.28
CA ALA A 116 -8.16 -6.48 -2.18
C ALA A 116 -7.97 -4.99 -2.51
N LYS A 117 -9.01 -4.16 -2.34
CA LYS A 117 -8.95 -2.69 -2.51
C LYS A 117 -7.88 -2.04 -1.62
N TYR A 118 -7.63 -2.60 -0.44
CA TYR A 118 -6.63 -2.11 0.52
C TYR A 118 -5.18 -2.46 0.13
N PHE A 119 -4.99 -3.30 -0.89
CA PHE A 119 -3.66 -3.68 -1.40
C PHE A 119 -3.48 -3.23 -2.85
N THR A 120 -4.29 -2.26 -3.29
CA THR A 120 -4.04 -1.59 -4.57
C THR A 120 -2.77 -0.77 -4.45
N LYS A 121 -2.08 -0.49 -5.57
CA LYS A 121 -0.89 0.40 -5.60
C LYS A 121 -1.04 1.65 -4.74
N LYS A 122 -2.24 2.23 -4.68
CA LYS A 122 -2.58 3.39 -3.84
C LYS A 122 -2.32 3.20 -2.33
N TYR A 123 -2.40 1.98 -1.81
CA TYR A 123 -2.24 1.63 -0.38
C TYR A 123 -1.03 0.71 -0.12
N ASN A 124 -0.56 -0.01 -1.14
CA ASN A 124 0.59 -0.93 -1.08
C ASN A 124 1.92 -0.31 -1.56
N ASP A 125 1.89 0.82 -2.27
CA ASP A 125 3.12 1.56 -2.60
C ASP A 125 3.60 2.42 -1.41
N LEU A 126 3.01 2.26 -0.22
CA LEU A 126 3.33 3.04 0.98
C LEU A 126 4.32 2.34 1.92
N SER A 127 4.78 1.13 1.60
CA SER A 127 5.62 0.30 2.47
C SER A 127 6.92 -0.20 1.82
N TYR A 128 7.30 0.39 0.70
CA TYR A 128 8.61 0.16 0.10
C TYR A 128 9.22 1.54 -0.08
N GLU A 129 10.20 1.82 0.76
CA GLU A 129 11.20 2.86 0.58
C GLU A 129 11.50 3.01 -0.92
N GLN A 130 11.29 4.22 -1.43
CA GLN A 130 11.41 4.50 -2.86
C GLN A 130 12.07 5.85 -3.06
N ILE A 131 12.91 5.91 -4.09
CA ILE A 131 13.59 7.14 -4.45
C ILE A 131 12.78 7.90 -5.48
N TYR A 132 12.59 9.18 -5.20
CA TYR A 132 11.96 10.18 -6.03
C TYR A 132 12.95 11.29 -6.37
N THR A 133 12.71 11.97 -7.49
CA THR A 133 13.48 13.14 -7.89
C THR A 133 12.61 14.38 -7.75
N VAL A 134 13.16 15.40 -7.11
CA VAL A 134 12.55 16.73 -7.03
C VAL A 134 12.57 17.36 -8.42
N THR A 135 11.41 17.81 -8.89
CA THR A 135 11.24 18.44 -10.21
C THR A 135 11.10 19.95 -10.14
N LYS A 136 10.71 20.48 -8.98
CA LYS A 136 10.52 21.91 -8.71
C LYS A 136 11.00 22.21 -7.31
N ALA A 137 11.60 23.38 -7.11
CA ALA A 137 12.05 23.77 -5.78
C ALA A 137 10.87 23.95 -4.83
N PHE A 138 11.01 23.51 -3.58
CA PHE A 138 10.03 23.77 -2.52
C PHE A 138 10.64 23.65 -1.12
N SER A 139 10.00 24.29 -0.15
CA SER A 139 10.39 24.18 1.26
C SER A 139 9.66 23.03 1.96
N PRO A 140 10.39 21.97 2.38
CA PRO A 140 9.84 20.95 3.27
C PRO A 140 9.76 21.47 4.72
N ARG A 141 9.05 20.73 5.58
CA ARG A 141 9.09 20.91 7.04
C ARG A 141 10.17 20.03 7.64
N ASN A 142 10.77 20.47 8.74
CA ASN A 142 11.65 19.59 9.52
C ASN A 142 10.84 18.39 10.06
N GLY A 143 11.40 17.18 9.97
CA GLY A 143 10.78 15.97 10.47
C GLY A 143 10.91 15.81 11.97
N ASP A 144 12.03 16.28 12.53
CA ASP A 144 12.34 16.21 13.96
C ASP A 144 11.80 17.45 14.70
N MET A 145 11.01 17.21 15.75
CA MET A 145 10.33 18.27 16.52
C MET A 145 11.28 19.05 17.45
N GLN A 146 12.55 18.64 17.59
CA GLN A 146 13.48 19.25 18.55
C GLN A 146 14.44 20.31 18.00
N ALA A 147 14.48 20.55 16.69
CA ALA A 147 15.32 21.62 16.14
C ALA A 147 14.53 22.54 15.21
N SER A 148 14.45 23.81 15.58
CA SER A 148 13.94 24.91 14.76
C SER A 148 14.87 25.18 13.57
N LYS A 149 14.97 24.24 12.62
CA LYS A 149 15.73 24.42 11.38
C LYS A 149 14.83 25.20 10.41
N THR A 150 15.12 26.50 10.28
CA THR A 150 14.37 27.44 9.45
C THR A 150 15.09 27.67 8.12
N ASN A 151 14.32 27.78 7.03
CA ASN A 151 14.77 28.06 5.64
C ASN A 151 15.23 26.87 4.78
N LEU A 152 14.73 25.65 5.03
CA LEU A 152 15.00 24.50 4.15
C LEU A 152 14.44 24.72 2.74
N MET A 153 15.21 24.33 1.74
CA MET A 153 14.82 24.30 0.34
C MET A 153 15.36 23.04 -0.34
N LEU A 154 14.48 22.24 -0.91
CA LEU A 154 14.83 21.17 -1.83
C LEU A 154 14.84 21.71 -3.24
N HIS A 155 15.90 21.44 -4.00
CA HIS A 155 16.11 21.93 -5.35
C HIS A 155 15.84 20.85 -6.41
N PRO A 156 15.47 21.26 -7.64
CA PRO A 156 15.30 20.33 -8.75
C PRO A 156 16.53 19.44 -8.96
N GLY A 157 16.32 18.15 -9.16
CA GLY A 157 17.38 17.15 -9.32
C GLY A 157 17.76 16.42 -8.03
N ALA A 158 17.39 16.96 -6.86
CA ALA A 158 17.60 16.27 -5.59
C ALA A 158 16.90 14.90 -5.61
N ALA A 159 17.62 13.85 -5.20
CA ALA A 159 17.04 12.55 -4.95
C ALA A 159 16.58 12.51 -3.50
N ILE A 160 15.30 12.23 -3.27
CA ILE A 160 14.72 12.03 -1.94
C ILE A 160 14.25 10.60 -1.82
N GLU A 161 14.34 10.06 -0.62
CA GLU A 161 13.79 8.77 -0.27
C GLU A 161 12.43 8.98 0.41
N VAL A 162 11.44 8.21 0.03
CA VAL A 162 10.10 8.25 0.62
C VAL A 162 9.91 6.99 1.43
N ASP A 163 9.94 7.16 2.75
CA ASP A 163 9.86 6.08 3.74
C ASP A 163 8.39 5.72 4.05
N MET A 164 7.53 6.72 4.31
CA MET A 164 6.12 6.49 4.62
C MET A 164 5.20 7.56 4.03
N TYR A 165 4.03 7.15 3.54
CA TYR A 165 2.89 8.06 3.35
C TYR A 165 1.92 7.87 4.51
N SER A 166 1.69 8.93 5.28
CA SER A 166 0.64 8.91 6.31
C SER A 166 -0.74 8.67 5.69
N LYS A 167 -1.55 7.85 6.38
CA LYS A 167 -2.96 7.53 6.11
C LYS A 167 -3.84 8.78 6.05
N ASP A 168 -3.40 9.88 6.68
CA ASP A 168 -4.22 11.07 6.93
C ASP A 168 -3.79 12.30 6.10
N ASN A 169 -3.51 12.11 4.81
CA ASN A 169 -3.35 13.18 3.80
C ASN A 169 -2.26 14.26 4.02
N ASP A 170 -1.65 14.35 5.19
CA ASP A 170 -0.94 15.58 5.57
C ASP A 170 0.58 15.46 5.51
N ILE A 171 1.15 14.27 5.67
CA ILE A 171 2.60 14.13 5.82
C ILE A 171 3.13 12.88 5.10
N VAL A 172 4.04 13.09 4.16
CA VAL A 172 4.99 12.09 3.65
C VAL A 172 6.28 12.29 4.42
N SER A 173 6.74 11.25 5.13
CA SER A 173 8.07 11.23 5.75
C SER A 173 9.08 10.94 4.66
N ILE A 174 10.10 11.77 4.55
CA ILE A 174 11.16 11.62 3.55
C ILE A 174 12.54 11.66 4.18
N GLY A 175 13.44 10.84 3.66
CA GLY A 175 14.87 11.06 3.72
C GLY A 175 15.26 12.08 2.64
N ALA A 176 15.86 13.19 3.04
CA ALA A 176 16.44 14.16 2.13
C ALA A 176 17.96 14.02 2.12
N PRO A 177 18.61 14.29 0.98
CA PRO A 177 20.05 14.15 0.87
C PRO A 177 20.74 15.18 1.77
N LEU A 178 22.04 15.03 1.92
CA LEU A 178 22.91 15.95 2.68
C LEU A 178 22.59 17.42 2.38
N ASP A 179 22.73 18.28 3.38
CA ASP A 179 22.69 19.74 3.19
C ASP A 179 23.95 20.20 2.46
N ASP A 180 23.98 19.95 1.17
CA ASP A 180 24.99 20.44 0.28
C ASP A 180 24.38 20.83 -1.07
N ASN A 181 25.03 21.79 -1.73
CA ASN A 181 24.62 22.22 -3.07
C ASN A 181 24.76 21.10 -4.12
N LYS A 182 25.41 19.99 -3.80
CA LYS A 182 25.69 18.87 -4.72
C LYS A 182 24.50 17.91 -4.82
N HIS A 183 23.78 17.71 -3.73
CA HIS A 183 22.66 16.79 -3.65
C HIS A 183 21.31 17.52 -3.48
N GLY A 184 21.34 18.85 -3.31
CA GLY A 184 20.21 19.73 -3.62
C GLY A 184 19.29 20.03 -2.44
N LEU A 185 19.76 19.86 -1.21
CA LEU A 185 19.15 20.45 -0.01
C LEU A 185 19.99 21.67 0.40
N THR A 186 19.32 22.79 0.72
CA THR A 186 19.97 23.99 1.27
C THR A 186 19.19 24.55 2.45
N GLY A 187 19.88 25.29 3.32
CA GLY A 187 19.25 26.06 4.40
C GLY A 187 19.19 25.30 5.73
N PHE A 188 19.94 24.21 5.84
CA PHE A 188 20.29 23.64 7.13
C PHE A 188 21.45 24.45 7.73
N ILE A 189 21.51 24.54 9.06
CA ILE A 189 22.67 25.08 9.76
C ILE A 189 23.39 23.89 10.38
N ASP A 190 24.66 23.73 10.06
CA ASP A 190 25.55 22.76 10.69
C ASP A 190 25.68 23.12 12.19
N ASP A 191 24.98 22.37 13.03
CA ASP A 191 24.95 22.50 14.48
C ASP A 191 25.90 21.49 15.16
N GLY A 192 26.81 20.88 14.39
CA GLY A 192 27.68 19.80 14.85
C GLY A 192 27.03 18.42 14.83
N SER A 193 25.86 18.28 14.18
CA SER A 193 25.20 16.98 13.96
C SER A 193 25.82 16.21 12.80
N SER A 194 25.70 14.88 12.86
CA SER A 194 26.27 13.92 11.91
C SER A 194 25.95 14.24 10.44
N HIS A 195 26.94 14.10 9.55
CA HIS A 195 26.84 14.20 8.09
C HIS A 195 26.01 13.06 7.47
N ALA A 196 24.72 13.04 7.80
CA ALA A 196 23.74 12.07 7.34
C ALA A 196 22.55 12.77 6.66
N SER A 197 21.73 12.01 5.95
CA SER A 197 20.46 12.47 5.38
C SER A 197 19.54 13.07 6.44
N ALA A 198 18.77 14.09 6.06
CA ALA A 198 17.82 14.75 6.95
C ALA A 198 16.43 14.11 6.86
N TRP A 199 15.83 13.82 8.01
CA TRP A 199 14.42 13.42 8.08
C TRP A 199 13.51 14.64 7.96
N LEU A 200 12.75 14.71 6.86
CA LEU A 200 11.87 15.84 6.54
C LEU A 200 10.41 15.39 6.35
N LYS A 201 9.51 16.36 6.40
CA LYS A 201 8.07 16.18 6.23
C LYS A 201 7.55 17.05 5.10
N ILE A 202 6.80 16.46 4.18
CA ILE A 202 6.18 17.18 3.05
C ILE A 202 4.69 16.84 2.96
N THR A 203 3.87 17.76 2.49
CA THR A 203 2.46 17.45 2.22
C THR A 203 2.32 16.56 0.99
N GLN A 204 1.23 15.80 0.89
CA GLN A 204 0.95 15.03 -0.32
C GLN A 204 0.82 15.93 -1.58
N SER A 205 0.36 17.17 -1.43
CA SER A 205 0.26 18.13 -2.54
C SER A 205 1.65 18.54 -3.03
N GLN A 206 2.56 18.90 -2.11
CA GLN A 206 3.95 19.20 -2.46
C GLN A 206 4.61 18.01 -3.16
N PHE A 207 4.42 16.81 -2.61
CA PHE A 207 4.94 15.61 -3.22
C PHE A 207 4.41 15.39 -4.65
N ARG A 208 3.08 15.40 -4.84
CA ARG A 208 2.45 15.19 -6.16
C ARG A 208 2.84 16.23 -7.19
N ASN A 209 3.03 17.48 -6.77
CA ASN A 209 3.27 18.61 -7.69
C ASN A 209 4.75 18.84 -8.00
N ASN A 210 5.64 18.39 -7.10
CA ASN A 210 7.06 18.75 -7.14
C ASN A 210 8.01 17.54 -7.15
N CYS A 211 7.52 16.31 -7.10
CA CYS A 211 8.33 15.09 -7.12
C CYS A 211 7.85 14.11 -8.19
N ARG A 212 8.78 13.33 -8.74
CA ARG A 212 8.47 12.21 -9.65
C ARG A 212 9.29 10.99 -9.28
N LYS A 213 8.79 9.79 -9.58
CA LYS A 213 9.55 8.56 -9.33
C LYS A 213 10.91 8.63 -10.03
N ALA A 214 11.98 8.36 -9.29
CA ALA A 214 13.32 8.44 -9.83
C ALA A 214 13.63 7.27 -10.77
N ALA A 215 14.64 7.42 -11.61
CA ALA A 215 15.11 6.33 -12.45
C ALA A 215 15.67 5.18 -11.57
N PRO A 216 15.69 3.94 -12.07
CA PRO A 216 16.16 2.79 -11.27
C PRO A 216 17.57 2.94 -10.69
N SER A 217 18.43 3.74 -11.34
CA SER A 217 19.84 3.98 -10.97
C SER A 217 20.09 5.35 -10.33
N THR A 218 19.06 6.16 -10.10
CA THR A 218 19.22 7.43 -9.37
C THR A 218 19.68 7.13 -7.95
N LYS A 219 20.73 7.82 -7.51
CA LYS A 219 21.34 7.62 -6.20
C LYS A 219 20.75 8.57 -5.18
N PHE A 220 20.22 8.04 -4.10
CA PHE A 220 20.00 8.77 -2.86
C PHE A 220 21.22 8.55 -1.98
N VAL A 221 22.02 9.59 -1.75
CA VAL A 221 23.22 9.53 -0.92
C VAL A 221 22.85 10.01 0.48
N PHE A 222 23.02 9.15 1.47
CA PHE A 222 22.57 9.42 2.84
C PHE A 222 23.71 9.68 3.83
N ASN A 223 24.98 9.60 3.42
CA ASN A 223 26.13 10.04 4.23
C ASN A 223 27.35 10.46 3.37
N ASP A 224 28.31 11.12 4.02
CA ASP A 224 29.59 11.54 3.39
C ASP A 224 30.53 10.37 3.05
N GLU A 225 30.30 9.18 3.61
CA GLU A 225 31.06 7.97 3.25
C GLU A 225 30.71 7.46 1.85
N GLY A 226 29.73 8.08 1.21
CA GLY A 226 29.28 7.72 -0.13
C GLY A 226 28.38 6.49 -0.10
N ASP A 227 27.67 6.27 1.00
CA ASP A 227 26.63 5.25 1.07
C ASP A 227 25.37 5.76 0.39
N TYR A 228 24.78 4.88 -0.41
CA TYR A 228 23.65 5.26 -1.22
C TYR A 228 22.71 4.11 -1.53
N GLU A 229 21.50 4.51 -1.86
CA GLU A 229 20.47 3.64 -2.37
C GLU A 229 20.05 4.00 -3.78
N THR A 230 19.43 3.03 -4.43
CA THR A 230 18.79 3.16 -5.73
C THR A 230 17.46 2.41 -5.66
N ASN A 231 16.48 2.79 -6.49
CA ASN A 231 15.24 2.00 -6.60
C ASN A 231 15.53 0.52 -6.96
N ALA A 232 16.63 0.24 -7.66
CA ALA A 232 17.08 -1.12 -7.95
C ALA A 232 17.68 -1.86 -6.74
N SER A 233 18.37 -1.17 -5.83
CA SER A 233 18.94 -1.78 -4.62
C SER A 233 17.85 -2.05 -3.57
N LEU A 234 16.92 -1.12 -3.40
CA LEU A 234 15.74 -1.25 -2.54
C LEU A 234 14.87 -2.44 -2.96
N ALA A 235 14.63 -2.61 -4.27
CA ALA A 235 13.93 -3.79 -4.80
C ALA A 235 14.63 -5.13 -4.51
N ARG A 236 15.93 -5.10 -4.19
CA ARG A 236 16.74 -6.29 -3.84
C ARG A 236 16.95 -6.42 -2.32
N GLY A 237 16.43 -5.48 -1.52
CA GLY A 237 16.61 -5.39 -0.07
C GLY A 237 18.06 -5.10 0.30
N GLY A 238 18.68 -4.09 -0.30
CA GLY A 238 20.08 -3.77 -0.02
C GLY A 238 20.48 -2.35 -0.38
N ILE A 239 21.68 -1.98 0.07
CA ILE A 239 22.29 -0.66 -0.06
C ILE A 239 23.65 -0.77 -0.75
N TYR A 240 24.21 0.35 -1.17
CA TYR A 240 25.61 0.41 -1.59
C TYR A 240 26.45 1.11 -0.54
N HIS A 241 27.57 0.49 -0.15
CA HIS A 241 28.62 1.13 0.65
C HIS A 241 29.89 1.17 -0.20
N LYS A 242 30.41 2.38 -0.45
CA LYS A 242 31.61 2.61 -1.29
C LYS A 242 31.55 1.91 -2.66
N GLY A 243 30.36 1.85 -3.25
CA GLY A 243 30.12 1.22 -4.55
C GLY A 243 29.90 -0.29 -4.54
N HIS A 244 30.04 -0.95 -3.39
CA HIS A 244 29.75 -2.38 -3.22
C HIS A 244 28.32 -2.60 -2.71
N PHE A 245 27.60 -3.55 -3.29
CA PHE A 245 26.22 -3.88 -2.88
C PHE A 245 26.22 -4.78 -1.64
N TYR A 246 25.48 -4.39 -0.62
CA TYR A 246 25.26 -5.16 0.60
C TYR A 246 23.78 -5.46 0.76
N LYS A 247 23.45 -6.72 1.02
CA LYS A 247 22.08 -7.12 1.35
C LYS A 247 21.81 -6.83 2.82
N VAL A 248 20.76 -6.07 3.09
CA VAL A 248 20.31 -5.79 4.45
C VAL A 248 19.42 -6.95 4.88
N TYR A 249 19.79 -7.61 5.97
CA TYR A 249 18.97 -8.61 6.62
C TYR A 249 18.38 -7.96 7.87
N THR A 250 17.09 -7.66 7.84
CA THR A 250 16.36 -7.27 9.05
C THR A 250 16.29 -8.50 9.97
N ARG A 251 16.74 -8.35 11.22
CA ARG A 251 16.60 -9.38 12.26
C ARG A 251 15.19 -9.40 12.81
#